data_AF-A0A7V3KEZ8-F1
#
_entry.id   AF-A0A7V3KEZ8-F1
#
_cell.length_a   1.000
_cell.length_b   1.000
_cell.length_c   1.000
_cell.angle_alpha   90.00
_cell.angle_beta   90.00
_cell.angle_gamma   90.00
#
_symmetry.space_group_name_H-M   'P 1'
#
loop_
_entity.id
_entity.type
_entity.pdbx_description
1 polymer ?
#
loop_
_entity_poly.entity_id
_entity_poly.type
_entity_poly.pdbx_seq_one_letter_code
_entity_poly.pdbx_strand_id
1 'polypeptide(L)'
;MNWIVGIGGTGQMVLHYYLQLYLLGIIKEPFKAIVIDTDDILPSIKLLQVFFENLQYGAKGVTLGGSYPQIDLIKVPLPEGNVFRVLTGREMTSDKTSPHPVQAFFSENALRQDTGKGLYAMPALSSTISRDEIFNHPSLKYPPDKVLICGSVIGGTGGGLIAPVANAIKKNKESGTIQIRAVLFKEYFKADEHLINRGRLLSNQELILRSLEDSDLFHSYCLIEGNREYLEERNTQVEKKAQNISWQTSHPYWDGVKALKYLTGDNVKPKGSKFDEESIPINVVKKDTDSINDNYAINKRDKTLQMLKCMVDNEVLIRMKAEPFVNRVWGKGLTTMVSHFWSIAKEQEPNNSANFPEKLQDQLRRWWKGEGDKRGLESVFPHPASSPRISPSDFRIGITWPSDKKNLDKNQFKGGIDTIASKSASIILYWALRGTKEGG
;
A
#
# COMPACT_ATOMS: atom_id res chain seq x y z
N MET A 1 -0.83 12.62 -11.22
CA MET A 1 -1.00 11.47 -10.31
C MET A 1 0.04 11.59 -9.21
N ASN A 2 -0.36 11.54 -7.94
CA ASN A 2 0.60 11.64 -6.82
C ASN A 2 1.43 10.35 -6.72
N TRP A 3 2.66 10.46 -6.23
CA TRP A 3 3.47 9.30 -5.84
C TRP A 3 3.45 9.12 -4.33
N ILE A 4 3.32 7.86 -3.88
CA ILE A 4 3.45 7.43 -2.50
C ILE A 4 4.58 6.41 -2.44
N VAL A 5 5.67 6.76 -1.77
CA VAL A 5 6.85 5.92 -1.62
C VAL A 5 6.84 5.33 -0.21
N GLY A 6 6.52 4.04 -0.10
CA GLY A 6 6.54 3.30 1.16
C GLY A 6 7.90 2.66 1.38
N ILE A 7 8.60 3.08 2.44
CA ILE A 7 9.95 2.60 2.76
C ILE A 7 9.93 1.70 3.99
N GLY A 8 10.47 0.49 3.84
CA GLY A 8 10.53 -0.51 4.91
C GLY A 8 9.15 -1.04 5.33
N GLY A 9 9.14 -1.97 6.28
CA GLY A 9 7.91 -2.60 6.77
C GLY A 9 6.84 -1.60 7.27
N THR A 10 7.25 -0.49 7.88
CA THR A 10 6.31 0.57 8.30
C THR A 10 5.63 1.23 7.10
N GLY A 11 6.39 1.61 6.07
CA GLY A 11 5.84 2.20 4.85
C GLY A 11 4.90 1.22 4.14
N GLN A 12 5.25 -0.07 4.11
CA GLN A 12 4.38 -1.12 3.59
C GLN A 12 3.07 -1.25 4.37
N MET A 13 3.12 -1.25 5.71
CA MET A 13 1.92 -1.35 6.55
C MET A 13 0.97 -0.16 6.38
N VAL A 14 1.50 1.07 6.30
CA VAL A 14 0.67 2.26 6.00
C VAL A 14 0.07 2.16 4.61
N LEU A 15 0.86 1.78 3.61
CA LEU A 15 0.38 1.60 2.24
C LEU A 15 -0.71 0.52 2.15
N HIS A 16 -0.57 -0.59 2.88
CA HIS A 16 -1.57 -1.65 2.96
C HIS A 16 -2.93 -1.11 3.40
N TYR A 17 -2.99 -0.32 4.48
CA TYR A 17 -4.24 0.31 4.91
C TYR A 17 -4.74 1.38 3.93
N TYR A 18 -3.85 2.18 3.36
CA TYR A 18 -4.22 3.19 2.37
C TYR A 18 -4.86 2.56 1.12
N LEU A 19 -4.34 1.43 0.66
CA LEU A 19 -4.90 0.65 -0.44
C LEU A 19 -6.27 0.05 -0.11
N GLN A 20 -6.50 -0.41 1.13
CA GLN A 20 -7.83 -0.86 1.56
C GLN A 20 -8.86 0.27 1.50
N LEU A 21 -8.51 1.46 1.98
CA LEU A 21 -9.38 2.64 1.90
C LEU A 21 -9.63 3.08 0.45
N TYR A 22 -8.64 2.92 -0.43
CA TYR A 22 -8.81 3.13 -1.86
C TYR A 22 -9.79 2.14 -2.48
N LEU A 23 -9.65 0.84 -2.17
CA LEU A 23 -10.57 -0.19 -2.66
C LEU A 23 -12.00 0.04 -2.16
N LEU A 24 -12.17 0.58 -0.97
CA LEU A 24 -13.47 0.97 -0.42
C LEU A 24 -13.97 2.32 -0.95
N GLY A 25 -13.25 2.96 -1.88
CA GLY A 25 -13.63 4.26 -2.44
C GLY A 25 -13.69 5.41 -1.43
N ILE A 26 -13.05 5.25 -0.27
CA ILE A 26 -12.89 6.32 0.73
C ILE A 26 -11.78 7.27 0.25
N ILE A 27 -10.71 6.70 -0.29
CA ILE A 27 -9.71 7.45 -1.05
C ILE A 27 -10.07 7.34 -2.53
N LYS A 28 -10.36 8.49 -3.14
CA LYS A 28 -10.92 8.55 -4.50
C LYS A 28 -9.81 8.57 -5.54
N GLU A 29 -8.77 9.34 -5.27
CA GLU A 29 -7.74 9.71 -6.23
C GLU A 29 -6.77 8.53 -6.49
N PRO A 30 -6.51 8.16 -7.74
CA PRO A 30 -5.50 7.17 -8.07
C PRO A 30 -4.09 7.72 -7.78
N PHE A 31 -3.17 6.82 -7.47
CA PHE A 31 -1.79 7.15 -7.11
C PHE A 31 -0.81 6.10 -7.62
N LYS A 32 0.46 6.49 -7.75
CA LYS A 32 1.56 5.55 -7.92
C LYS A 32 2.13 5.19 -6.56
N ALA A 33 2.05 3.94 -6.16
CA ALA A 33 2.76 3.41 -5.02
C ALA A 33 4.13 2.86 -5.46
N ILE A 34 5.18 3.19 -4.72
CA ILE A 34 6.51 2.62 -4.90
C ILE A 34 6.93 2.04 -3.56
N VAL A 35 7.09 0.73 -3.48
CA VAL A 35 7.55 0.05 -2.26
C VAL A 35 9.05 -0.18 -2.36
N ILE A 36 9.79 0.34 -1.40
CA ILE A 36 11.25 0.19 -1.31
C ILE A 36 11.56 -0.50 0.01
N ASP A 37 12.02 -1.74 -0.06
CA ASP A 37 12.36 -2.52 1.13
C ASP A 37 13.53 -3.48 0.86
N THR A 38 14.24 -3.82 1.92
CA THR A 38 15.23 -4.90 1.96
C THR A 38 14.56 -6.26 2.16
N ASP A 39 13.42 -6.29 2.86
CA ASP A 39 12.59 -7.48 3.03
C ASP A 39 11.68 -7.70 1.79
N ASP A 40 11.02 -8.86 1.75
CA ASP A 40 10.00 -9.11 0.75
C ASP A 40 8.77 -8.22 0.94
N ILE A 41 8.08 -7.94 -0.16
CA ILE A 41 6.82 -7.21 -0.13
C ILE A 41 5.75 -7.97 0.64
N LEU A 42 4.92 -7.23 1.39
CA LEU A 42 3.73 -7.76 2.03
C LEU A 42 2.85 -8.49 1.00
N PRO A 43 2.48 -9.76 1.25
CA PRO A 43 1.69 -10.56 0.32
C PRO A 43 0.37 -9.91 -0.11
N SER A 44 -0.24 -9.11 0.78
CA SER A 44 -1.46 -8.37 0.48
C SER A 44 -1.24 -7.28 -0.58
N ILE A 45 -0.14 -6.53 -0.51
CA ILE A 45 0.18 -5.50 -1.51
C ILE A 45 0.50 -6.16 -2.86
N LYS A 46 1.23 -7.28 -2.85
CA LYS A 46 1.49 -8.06 -4.06
C LYS A 46 0.21 -8.61 -4.69
N LEU A 47 -0.72 -9.12 -3.89
CA LEU A 47 -2.04 -9.53 -4.36
C LEU A 47 -2.79 -8.37 -5.01
N LEU A 48 -2.76 -7.19 -4.39
CA LEU A 48 -3.40 -5.99 -4.94
C LEU A 48 -2.74 -5.48 -6.21
N GLN A 49 -1.43 -5.57 -6.35
CA GLN A 49 -0.71 -5.25 -7.59
C GLN A 49 -1.25 -6.10 -8.74
N VAL A 50 -1.30 -7.43 -8.58
CA VAL A 50 -1.83 -8.35 -9.61
C VAL A 50 -3.33 -8.09 -9.86
N PHE A 51 -4.10 -7.75 -8.83
CA PHE A 51 -5.51 -7.39 -8.98
C PHE A 51 -5.68 -6.13 -9.86
N PHE A 52 -4.93 -5.06 -9.59
CA PHE A 52 -4.98 -3.83 -10.40
C PHE A 52 -4.40 -4.02 -11.80
N GLU A 53 -3.41 -4.89 -11.98
CA GLU A 53 -2.90 -5.30 -13.30
C GLU A 53 -4.01 -5.93 -14.16
N ASN A 54 -4.89 -6.73 -13.55
CA ASN A 54 -6.06 -7.29 -14.23
C ASN A 54 -7.14 -6.26 -14.57
N LEU A 55 -7.08 -5.05 -13.97
CA LEU A 55 -7.91 -3.91 -14.37
C LEU A 55 -7.30 -3.09 -15.52
N GLN A 56 -6.08 -3.40 -15.99
CA GLN A 56 -5.45 -2.65 -17.08
C GLN A 56 -6.00 -3.05 -18.45
N TYR A 57 -6.17 -2.04 -19.30
CA TYR A 57 -6.80 -2.11 -20.62
C TYR A 57 -5.82 -1.65 -21.72
N GLY A 58 -5.32 -2.61 -22.52
CA GLY A 58 -4.66 -2.36 -23.81
C GLY A 58 -3.28 -1.69 -23.82
N ALA A 59 -2.61 -1.70 -24.98
CA ALA A 59 -1.25 -1.17 -25.18
C ALA A 59 -1.16 0.36 -25.37
N LYS A 60 -2.30 1.06 -25.46
CA LYS A 60 -2.39 2.53 -25.62
C LYS A 60 -3.68 3.08 -24.98
N GLY A 61 -3.66 3.31 -23.67
CA GLY A 61 -4.21 4.53 -23.08
C GLY A 61 -5.73 4.78 -23.06
N VAL A 62 -6.61 3.85 -23.42
CA VAL A 62 -8.04 3.95 -23.06
C VAL A 62 -8.31 3.02 -21.90
N THR A 63 -7.94 3.52 -20.73
CA THR A 63 -8.12 2.93 -19.40
C THR A 63 -9.59 3.04 -18.98
N LEU A 64 -10.01 2.31 -17.94
CA LEU A 64 -10.95 2.90 -16.96
C LEU A 64 -10.29 4.19 -16.46
N GLY A 65 -10.50 5.30 -17.18
CA GLY A 65 -9.65 6.49 -17.29
C GLY A 65 -8.64 6.74 -16.16
N GLY A 66 -7.43 6.20 -16.24
CA GLY A 66 -6.34 6.43 -15.29
C GLY A 66 -6.69 6.20 -13.82
N SER A 67 -7.71 5.40 -13.51
CA SER A 67 -8.44 5.41 -12.24
C SER A 67 -8.10 4.27 -11.27
N TYR A 68 -6.88 3.73 -11.26
CA TYR A 68 -6.45 2.76 -10.23
C TYR A 68 -4.98 2.94 -9.84
N PRO A 69 -4.56 2.43 -8.67
CA PRO A 69 -3.20 2.60 -8.20
C PRO A 69 -2.24 1.76 -9.04
N GLN A 70 -1.10 2.34 -9.39
CA GLN A 70 0.03 1.61 -9.95
C GLN A 70 0.98 1.25 -8.82
N ILE A 71 1.44 0.01 -8.74
CA ILE A 71 2.30 -0.44 -7.65
C ILE A 71 3.62 -0.94 -8.26
N ASP A 72 4.70 -0.24 -7.96
CA ASP A 72 6.07 -0.60 -8.35
C ASP A 72 6.87 -1.06 -7.14
N LEU A 73 7.74 -2.05 -7.35
CA LEU A 73 8.52 -2.68 -6.29
C LEU A 73 10.00 -2.49 -6.55
N ILE A 74 10.73 -2.01 -5.55
CA ILE A 74 12.19 -1.88 -5.58
C ILE A 74 12.73 -2.68 -4.40
N LYS A 75 13.18 -3.91 -4.68
CA LYS A 75 13.87 -4.71 -3.67
C LYS A 75 15.31 -4.23 -3.59
N VAL A 76 15.72 -3.85 -2.40
CA VAL A 76 17.06 -3.37 -2.11
C VAL A 76 17.87 -4.53 -1.54
N PRO A 77 18.88 -5.04 -2.26
CA PRO A 77 19.68 -6.14 -1.76
C PRO A 77 20.46 -5.69 -0.53
N LEU A 78 20.44 -6.55 0.48
CA LEU A 78 21.33 -6.41 1.60
C LEU A 78 22.73 -6.87 1.15
N PRO A 79 23.78 -6.07 1.39
CA PRO A 79 25.14 -6.50 1.08
C PRO A 79 25.49 -7.74 1.91
N GLU A 80 26.10 -8.76 1.33
CA GLU A 80 26.43 -10.01 2.04
C GLU A 80 27.61 -9.84 3.03
N GLY A 81 27.56 -10.57 4.15
CA GLY A 81 28.64 -10.65 5.14
C GLY A 81 28.30 -10.01 6.48
N ASN A 82 29.32 -9.62 7.24
CA ASN A 82 29.14 -8.89 8.50
C ASN A 82 29.26 -7.38 8.31
N VAL A 83 28.76 -6.61 9.28
CA VAL A 83 28.77 -5.13 9.26
C VAL A 83 30.18 -4.58 9.02
N PHE A 84 31.22 -5.17 9.62
CA PHE A 84 32.61 -4.75 9.40
C PHE A 84 33.04 -4.90 7.95
N ARG A 85 32.78 -6.05 7.32
CA ARG A 85 33.10 -6.30 5.92
C ARG A 85 32.40 -5.33 5.00
N VAL A 86 31.14 -5.04 5.29
CA VAL A 86 30.35 -4.11 4.46
C VAL A 86 30.84 -2.67 4.59
N LEU A 87 31.25 -2.22 5.78
CA LEU A 87 31.75 -0.86 5.99
C LEU A 87 33.19 -0.65 5.53
N THR A 88 34.00 -1.70 5.52
CA THR A 88 35.47 -1.58 5.32
C THR A 88 35.98 -2.28 4.07
N GLY A 89 35.18 -3.17 3.48
CA GLY A 89 35.61 -4.08 2.41
C GLY A 89 36.54 -5.21 2.88
N ARG A 90 36.75 -5.38 4.19
CA ARG A 90 37.72 -6.35 4.76
C ARG A 90 37.06 -7.33 5.71
N GLU A 91 37.56 -8.55 5.78
CA GLU A 91 37.13 -9.50 6.82
C GLU A 91 37.62 -9.03 8.20
N MET A 92 36.80 -9.26 9.22
CA MET A 92 37.16 -8.92 10.59
C MET A 92 38.18 -9.93 11.11
N THR A 93 39.45 -9.54 11.15
CA THR A 93 40.53 -10.39 11.68
C THR A 93 40.45 -10.47 13.21
N SER A 94 40.73 -11.64 13.77
CA SER A 94 40.85 -11.81 15.23
C SER A 94 42.05 -11.08 15.83
N ASP A 95 43.02 -10.70 15.01
CA ASP A 95 44.20 -9.95 15.43
C ASP A 95 43.86 -8.48 15.68
N LYS A 96 44.03 -8.06 16.94
CA LYS A 96 43.82 -6.69 17.46
C LYS A 96 44.83 -5.65 16.93
N THR A 97 45.69 -6.01 15.98
CA THR A 97 46.93 -5.29 15.72
C THR A 97 46.79 -4.06 14.82
N SER A 98 45.61 -3.78 14.25
CA SER A 98 45.33 -2.49 13.61
C SER A 98 43.87 -2.07 13.81
N PRO A 99 43.57 -1.13 14.74
CA PRO A 99 42.23 -0.60 14.87
C PRO A 99 41.79 0.09 13.57
N HIS A 100 40.59 -0.22 13.09
CA HIS A 100 40.00 0.41 11.90
C HIS A 100 39.14 1.61 12.35
N PRO A 101 39.11 2.75 11.62
CA PRO A 101 38.32 3.94 12.02
C PRO A 101 36.85 3.64 12.33
N VAL A 102 36.26 2.64 11.67
CA VAL A 102 34.90 2.16 11.93
C VAL A 102 34.67 1.74 13.39
N GLN A 103 35.70 1.23 14.07
CA GLN A 103 35.63 0.82 15.48
C GLN A 103 35.49 2.02 16.45
N ALA A 104 35.70 3.25 15.98
CA ALA A 104 35.39 4.45 16.76
C ALA A 104 33.88 4.74 16.80
N PHE A 105 33.12 4.24 15.82
CA PHE A 105 31.69 4.51 15.67
C PHE A 105 30.81 3.30 16.01
N PHE A 106 31.36 2.09 15.93
CA PHE A 106 30.64 0.84 16.12
C PHE A 106 31.32 -0.03 17.17
N SER A 107 30.52 -0.64 18.05
CA SER A 107 31.04 -1.62 19.00
C SER A 107 31.48 -2.90 18.28
N GLU A 108 32.37 -3.67 18.90
CA GLU A 108 32.84 -4.94 18.35
C GLU A 108 31.67 -5.91 18.06
N ASN A 109 30.71 -6.00 18.97
CA ASN A 109 29.51 -6.82 18.77
C ASN A 109 28.68 -6.36 17.57
N ALA A 110 28.59 -5.05 17.31
CA ALA A 110 27.87 -4.53 16.15
C ALA A 110 28.59 -4.89 14.84
N LEU A 111 29.92 -4.77 14.83
CA LEU A 111 30.75 -5.05 13.66
C LEU A 111 30.75 -6.53 13.25
N ARG A 112 30.54 -7.46 14.20
CA ARG A 112 30.49 -8.91 13.96
C ARG A 112 29.13 -9.43 13.47
N GLN A 113 28.07 -8.63 13.52
CA GLN A 113 26.73 -9.09 13.12
C GLN A 113 26.59 -9.28 11.61
N ASP A 114 25.86 -10.32 11.21
CA ASP A 114 25.48 -10.53 9.81
C ASP A 114 24.52 -9.42 9.34
N THR A 115 24.71 -8.98 8.10
CA THR A 115 23.77 -8.11 7.43
C THR A 115 22.44 -8.83 7.20
N GLY A 116 21.34 -8.21 7.66
CA GLY A 116 19.98 -8.76 7.53
C GLY A 116 19.38 -9.40 8.79
N LYS A 117 20.17 -9.64 9.84
CA LYS A 117 19.62 -10.03 11.15
C LYS A 117 19.23 -8.79 11.95
N GLY A 118 17.97 -8.36 11.83
CA GLY A 118 17.29 -7.52 12.81
C GLY A 118 17.93 -6.15 13.09
N LEU A 119 18.13 -5.35 12.05
CA LEU A 119 18.76 -4.01 12.10
C LEU A 119 17.86 -2.91 12.72
N TYR A 120 17.07 -3.22 13.75
CA TYR A 120 16.50 -2.16 14.58
C TYR A 120 17.63 -1.61 15.45
N ALA A 121 17.81 -0.29 15.47
CA ALA A 121 18.68 0.39 16.43
C ALA A 121 20.22 0.16 16.30
N MET A 122 20.78 -0.01 15.10
CA MET A 122 22.23 0.18 14.86
C MET A 122 22.47 1.34 13.89
N PRO A 123 23.62 2.05 13.93
CA PRO A 123 23.84 3.29 13.20
C PRO A 123 23.49 3.11 11.74
N ALA A 124 23.01 4.18 11.11
CA ALA A 124 22.48 4.14 9.77
C ALA A 124 23.49 3.53 8.78
N LEU A 125 23.39 2.22 8.58
CA LEU A 125 23.87 1.48 7.42
C LEU A 125 23.08 1.92 6.16
N SER A 126 22.28 3.00 6.26
CA SER A 126 21.85 3.88 5.16
C SER A 126 22.97 4.18 4.16
N SER A 127 24.22 4.24 4.64
CA SER A 127 25.41 4.48 3.83
C SER A 127 25.94 3.23 3.12
N THR A 128 25.58 2.03 3.58
CA THR A 128 26.06 0.76 3.01
C THR A 128 25.05 0.07 2.11
N ILE A 129 23.80 0.50 2.16
CA ILE A 129 22.81 0.08 1.18
C ILE A 129 23.22 0.65 -0.18
N SER A 130 23.34 -0.21 -1.21
CA SER A 130 23.69 0.20 -2.58
C SER A 130 22.72 1.29 -3.04
N ARG A 131 23.24 2.51 -3.13
CA ARG A 131 22.46 3.69 -3.57
C ARG A 131 22.16 3.57 -5.06
N ASP A 132 23.08 3.01 -5.84
CA ASP A 132 23.03 3.01 -7.30
C ASP A 132 21.78 2.33 -7.86
N GLU A 133 21.29 1.28 -7.21
CA GLU A 133 20.06 0.61 -7.61
C GLU A 133 18.82 1.48 -7.45
N ILE A 134 18.76 2.26 -6.37
CA ILE A 134 17.66 3.20 -6.11
C ILE A 134 17.76 4.39 -7.07
N PHE A 135 18.92 5.02 -7.17
CA PHE A 135 19.10 6.24 -7.97
C PHE A 135 18.78 6.02 -9.46
N ASN A 136 19.08 4.83 -9.98
CA ASN A 136 18.90 4.51 -11.39
C ASN A 136 17.60 3.75 -11.69
N HIS A 137 16.78 3.42 -10.67
CA HIS A 137 15.58 2.60 -10.87
C HIS A 137 14.57 3.30 -11.81
N PRO A 138 14.06 2.62 -12.86
CA PRO A 138 13.10 3.22 -13.80
C PRO A 138 11.85 3.80 -13.13
N SER A 139 11.36 3.16 -12.07
CA SER A 139 10.18 3.63 -11.33
C SER A 139 10.33 4.97 -10.64
N LEU A 140 11.57 5.43 -10.40
CA LEU A 140 11.88 6.73 -9.79
C LEU A 140 12.25 7.81 -10.82
N LYS A 141 12.19 7.50 -12.12
CA LYS A 141 12.39 8.47 -13.19
C LYS A 141 11.13 9.29 -13.43
N TYR A 142 11.31 10.58 -13.72
CA TYR A 142 10.23 11.53 -14.01
C TYR A 142 9.19 11.68 -12.87
N PRO A 143 9.62 12.04 -11.66
CA PRO A 143 8.69 12.23 -10.56
C PRO A 143 7.71 13.40 -10.81
N PRO A 144 6.46 13.27 -10.35
CA PRO A 144 5.49 14.36 -10.39
C PRO A 144 5.93 15.49 -9.45
N ASP A 145 5.22 16.62 -9.52
CA ASP A 145 5.53 17.80 -8.70
C ASP A 145 5.30 17.56 -7.20
N LYS A 146 4.50 16.53 -6.85
CA LYS A 146 4.18 16.16 -5.47
C LYS A 146 4.48 14.68 -5.22
N VAL A 147 5.41 14.41 -4.31
CA VAL A 147 5.78 13.04 -3.91
C VAL A 147 5.68 12.93 -2.39
N LEU A 148 5.07 11.85 -1.91
CA LEU A 148 4.93 11.55 -0.50
C LEU A 148 5.83 10.36 -0.14
N ILE A 149 6.63 10.50 0.91
CA ILE A 149 7.47 9.43 1.44
C ILE A 149 6.90 9.00 2.80
N CYS A 150 6.72 7.70 3.01
CA CYS A 150 6.26 7.15 4.27
C CYS A 150 7.28 6.12 4.77
N GLY A 151 7.80 6.32 5.98
CA GLY A 151 8.80 5.42 6.54
C GLY A 151 9.03 5.67 8.02
N SER A 152 9.78 4.77 8.64
CA SER A 152 10.16 4.89 10.06
C SER A 152 11.58 5.42 10.20
N VAL A 153 11.77 6.39 11.10
CA VAL A 153 13.09 6.93 11.48
C VAL A 153 13.78 6.11 12.58
N ILE A 154 13.17 5.02 13.04
CA ILE A 154 13.77 4.10 14.03
C ILE A 154 14.20 2.75 13.42
N GLY A 155 13.69 2.40 12.24
CA GLY A 155 14.03 1.15 11.54
C GLY A 155 15.25 1.26 10.64
N GLY A 156 15.99 0.15 10.46
CA GLY A 156 17.19 0.10 9.60
C GLY A 156 16.93 0.47 8.15
N THR A 157 15.91 -0.11 7.51
CA THR A 157 15.53 0.21 6.12
C THR A 157 14.89 1.59 5.98
N GLY A 158 13.95 1.91 6.89
CA GLY A 158 13.27 3.21 6.90
C GLY A 158 14.25 4.37 7.05
N GLY A 159 14.92 4.46 8.20
CA GLY A 159 15.92 5.47 8.49
C GLY A 159 17.10 5.44 7.51
N GLY A 160 17.39 4.23 7.04
CA GLY A 160 18.29 3.90 5.94
C GLY A 160 18.08 4.70 4.66
N LEU A 161 16.83 4.68 4.18
CA LEU A 161 16.54 4.97 2.79
C LEU A 161 15.73 6.25 2.59
N ILE A 162 15.11 6.81 3.62
CA ILE A 162 14.31 8.04 3.49
C ILE A 162 15.08 9.17 2.79
N ALA A 163 16.27 9.53 3.30
CA ALA A 163 17.06 10.61 2.72
C ALA A 163 17.65 10.27 1.33
N PRO A 164 18.28 9.10 1.11
CA PRO A 164 18.74 8.70 -0.22
C PRO A 164 17.64 8.69 -1.29
N VAL A 165 16.45 8.15 -0.96
CA VAL A 165 15.31 8.08 -1.88
C VAL A 165 14.79 9.47 -2.21
N ALA A 166 14.64 10.35 -1.20
CA ALA A 166 14.24 11.74 -1.42
C ALA A 166 15.25 12.47 -2.33
N ASN A 167 16.55 12.29 -2.08
CA ASN A 167 17.61 12.85 -2.93
C ASN A 167 17.57 12.32 -4.36
N ALA A 168 17.35 11.01 -4.56
CA ALA A 168 17.21 10.40 -5.87
C ALA A 168 16.02 11.00 -6.64
N ILE A 169 14.88 11.17 -5.96
CA ILE A 169 13.68 11.79 -6.52
C ILE A 169 13.95 13.25 -6.92
N LYS A 170 14.60 14.06 -6.05
CA LYS A 170 14.98 15.44 -6.39
C LYS A 170 15.90 15.48 -7.60
N LYS A 171 16.93 14.63 -7.66
CA LYS A 171 17.90 14.59 -8.75
C LYS A 171 17.28 14.17 -10.08
N ASN A 172 16.30 13.26 -10.05
CA ASN A 172 15.60 12.77 -11.23
C ASN A 172 14.52 13.74 -11.73
N LYS A 173 14.30 14.88 -11.06
CA LYS A 173 13.44 15.96 -11.56
C LYS A 173 14.23 16.84 -12.52
N GLU A 174 14.02 16.64 -13.82
CA GLU A 174 14.75 17.34 -14.88
C GLU A 174 14.45 18.86 -14.94
N SER A 175 13.24 19.27 -14.56
CA SER A 175 12.81 20.67 -14.53
C SER A 175 11.66 20.90 -13.56
N GLY A 176 11.60 22.08 -12.94
CA GLY A 176 10.52 22.50 -12.05
C GLY A 176 10.78 22.22 -10.57
N THR A 177 9.94 22.79 -9.70
CA THR A 177 10.00 22.55 -8.26
C THR A 177 9.30 21.24 -7.92
N ILE A 178 9.90 20.46 -7.02
CA ILE A 178 9.31 19.24 -6.48
C ILE A 178 9.03 19.41 -5.00
N GLN A 179 7.81 19.12 -4.59
CA GLN A 179 7.37 19.08 -3.20
C GLN A 179 7.46 17.64 -2.71
N ILE A 180 8.53 17.33 -1.98
CA ILE A 180 8.64 16.06 -1.25
C ILE A 180 8.04 16.27 0.12
N ARG A 181 6.97 15.53 0.43
CA ARG A 181 6.31 15.53 1.73
C ARG A 181 6.55 14.19 2.42
N ALA A 182 6.52 14.15 3.76
CA ALA A 182 6.81 12.91 4.47
C ALA A 182 5.86 12.59 5.63
N VAL A 183 5.60 11.29 5.83
CA VAL A 183 5.03 10.73 7.06
C VAL A 183 6.12 9.90 7.71
N LEU A 184 6.61 10.36 8.85
CA LEU A 184 7.80 9.84 9.51
C LEU A 184 7.43 9.24 10.87
N PHE A 185 7.76 7.98 11.09
CA PHE A 185 7.43 7.25 12.32
C PHE A 185 8.61 7.21 13.30
N LYS A 186 8.43 7.82 14.48
CA LYS A 186 9.32 7.80 15.65
C LYS A 186 9.18 6.48 16.44
N GLU A 187 9.47 6.46 17.74
CA GLU A 187 9.09 5.37 18.64
C GLU A 187 7.56 5.21 18.65
N TYR A 188 7.05 4.11 18.08
CA TYR A 188 5.60 3.83 17.98
C TYR A 188 5.21 2.42 18.44
N PHE A 189 6.18 1.62 18.88
CA PHE A 189 5.96 0.29 19.43
C PHE A 189 6.94 0.04 20.58
N LYS A 190 6.59 -0.90 21.45
CA LYS A 190 7.46 -1.33 22.54
C LYS A 190 8.58 -2.19 21.97
N ALA A 191 9.81 -1.70 22.09
CA ALA A 191 11.00 -2.45 21.71
C ALA A 191 11.07 -3.73 22.56
N ASP A 192 11.31 -4.87 21.91
CA ASP A 192 11.71 -6.09 22.62
C ASP A 192 13.12 -5.85 23.16
N GLU A 193 13.25 -5.59 24.46
CA GLU A 193 14.54 -5.23 25.08
C GLU A 193 15.59 -6.34 24.98
N HIS A 194 15.17 -7.59 24.74
CA HIS A 194 16.08 -8.70 24.47
C HIS A 194 16.70 -8.62 23.07
N LEU A 195 16.05 -7.94 22.13
CA LEU A 195 16.48 -7.80 20.74
C LEU A 195 16.96 -6.39 20.38
N ILE A 196 16.41 -5.35 21.02
CA ILE A 196 16.54 -3.95 20.64
C ILE A 196 16.82 -3.12 21.90
N ASN A 197 18.03 -2.56 22.00
CA ASN A 197 18.36 -1.62 23.05
C ASN A 197 17.63 -0.28 22.84
N ARG A 198 16.75 0.09 23.78
CA ARG A 198 15.95 1.32 23.68
C ARG A 198 16.78 2.60 23.56
N GLY A 199 17.88 2.73 24.30
CA GLY A 199 18.78 3.88 24.21
C GLY A 199 19.35 4.07 22.80
N ARG A 200 19.62 2.97 22.10
CA ARG A 200 20.05 3.00 20.70
C ARG A 200 18.92 3.38 19.73
N LEU A 201 17.70 2.90 19.98
CA LEU A 201 16.54 3.28 19.18
C LEU A 201 16.34 4.80 19.20
N LEU A 202 16.45 5.41 20.38
CA LEU A 202 16.40 6.85 20.56
C LEU A 202 17.58 7.58 19.89
N SER A 203 18.79 7.03 20.02
CA SER A 203 19.98 7.61 19.37
C SER A 203 19.87 7.59 17.84
N ASN A 204 19.37 6.50 17.25
CA ASN A 204 19.14 6.40 15.82
C ASN A 204 18.08 7.39 15.34
N GLN A 205 16.96 7.47 16.07
CA GLN A 205 15.91 8.44 15.79
C GLN A 205 16.48 9.85 15.71
N GLU A 206 17.25 10.25 16.73
CA GLU A 206 17.87 11.57 16.81
C GLU A 206 18.84 11.81 15.65
N LEU A 207 19.72 10.85 15.36
CA LEU A 207 20.69 10.94 14.26
C LEU A 207 19.97 11.17 12.91
N ILE A 208 18.92 10.38 12.64
CA ILE A 208 18.19 10.46 11.39
C ILE A 208 17.43 11.77 11.29
N LEU A 209 16.75 12.21 12.36
CA LEU A 209 16.03 13.48 12.35
C LEU A 209 16.97 14.66 12.11
N ARG A 210 18.14 14.70 12.77
CA ARG A 210 19.17 15.72 12.50
C ARG A 210 19.68 15.68 11.06
N SER A 211 19.92 14.48 10.54
CA SER A 211 20.35 14.32 9.14
C SER A 211 19.29 14.82 8.15
N LEU A 212 18.00 14.67 8.48
CA LEU A 212 16.90 15.18 7.67
C LEU A 212 16.78 16.71 7.78
N GLU A 213 16.96 17.26 8.98
CA GLU A 213 17.03 18.70 9.24
C GLU A 213 18.14 19.37 8.42
N ASP A 214 19.35 18.80 8.42
CA ASP A 214 20.51 19.33 7.67
C ASP A 214 20.35 19.24 6.13
N SER A 215 19.43 18.40 5.65
CA SER A 215 19.34 18.05 4.23
C SER A 215 18.40 18.91 3.39
N ASP A 216 17.57 19.76 4.03
CA ASP A 216 16.52 20.57 3.38
C ASP A 216 15.70 19.76 2.36
N LEU A 217 15.41 18.48 2.69
CA LEU A 217 14.82 17.52 1.76
C LEU A 217 13.32 17.70 1.60
N PHE A 218 12.62 18.01 2.68
CA PHE A 218 11.17 18.01 2.72
C PHE A 218 10.60 19.41 2.62
N HIS A 219 9.44 19.50 1.99
CA HIS A 219 8.62 20.70 2.01
C HIS A 219 7.75 20.75 3.28
N SER A 220 7.17 19.60 3.65
CA SER A 220 6.37 19.45 4.86
C SER A 220 6.35 17.99 5.29
N TYR A 221 6.21 17.75 6.59
CA TYR A 221 6.16 16.39 7.09
C TYR A 221 5.27 16.25 8.33
N CYS A 222 4.81 15.04 8.61
CA CYS A 222 4.11 14.70 9.84
C CYS A 222 4.92 13.66 10.60
N LEU A 223 5.17 13.93 11.88
CA LEU A 223 5.81 12.98 12.80
C LEU A 223 4.74 12.18 13.53
N ILE A 224 4.78 10.87 13.38
CA ILE A 224 3.92 9.93 14.09
C ILE A 224 4.72 9.32 15.23
N GLU A 225 4.21 9.46 16.46
CA GLU A 225 4.78 8.89 17.67
C GLU A 225 3.67 8.11 18.40
N GLY A 226 4.03 6.96 18.98
CA GLY A 226 3.09 6.21 19.81
C GLY A 226 2.91 6.87 21.17
N ASN A 227 1.80 6.61 21.84
CA ASN A 227 1.66 7.00 23.23
C ASN A 227 2.63 6.17 24.07
N ARG A 228 3.64 6.81 24.66
CA ARG A 228 4.71 6.15 25.44
C ARG A 228 4.17 5.32 26.61
N GLU A 229 3.03 5.71 27.17
CA GLU A 229 2.39 4.99 28.27
C GLU A 229 1.71 3.69 27.81
N TYR A 230 1.43 3.55 26.51
CA TYR A 230 0.65 2.46 25.94
C TYR A 230 1.27 1.93 24.64
N LEU A 231 2.60 1.88 24.56
CA LEU A 231 3.27 1.27 23.40
C LEU A 231 2.94 -0.22 23.35
N GLU A 232 2.30 -0.65 22.26
CA GLU A 232 1.97 -2.04 22.01
C GLU A 232 3.21 -2.82 21.52
N GLU A 233 3.26 -4.12 21.84
CA GLU A 233 4.27 -5.03 21.31
C GLU A 233 3.95 -5.36 19.85
N ARG A 234 4.97 -5.34 18.98
CA ARG A 234 4.77 -5.64 17.57
C ARG A 234 4.67 -7.13 17.33
N ASN A 235 3.54 -7.55 16.77
CA ASN A 235 3.41 -8.88 16.20
C ASN A 235 3.93 -8.92 14.75
N THR A 236 5.26 -8.97 14.62
CA THR A 236 5.95 -8.97 13.31
C THR A 236 5.51 -10.13 12.41
N GLN A 237 5.13 -11.28 12.99
CA GLN A 237 4.64 -12.42 12.21
C GLN A 237 3.27 -12.13 11.57
N VAL A 238 2.37 -11.48 12.30
CA VAL A 238 1.06 -11.05 11.77
C VAL A 238 1.24 -9.96 10.72
N GLU A 239 2.09 -8.96 10.99
CA GLU A 239 2.41 -7.90 10.02
C GLU A 239 2.97 -8.47 8.72
N LYS A 240 3.94 -9.40 8.78
CA LYS A 240 4.52 -10.06 7.60
C LYS A 240 3.49 -10.89 6.83
N LYS A 241 2.52 -11.49 7.52
CA LYS A 241 1.40 -12.17 6.86
C LYS A 241 0.48 -11.16 6.16
N ALA A 242 0.26 -9.98 6.74
CA ALA A 242 -0.63 -8.95 6.21
C ALA A 242 -2.05 -9.46 5.89
N GLN A 243 -2.59 -10.30 6.77
CA GLN A 243 -3.92 -10.93 6.63
C GLN A 243 -4.85 -10.46 7.74
N ASN A 244 -6.04 -10.01 7.36
CA ASN A 244 -7.12 -9.64 8.27
C ASN A 244 -6.67 -8.70 9.42
N ILE A 245 -5.69 -7.84 9.14
CA ILE A 245 -5.13 -6.96 10.18
C ILE A 245 -6.17 -5.92 10.54
N SER A 246 -6.48 -5.81 11.83
CA SER A 246 -7.51 -4.92 12.35
C SER A 246 -7.22 -3.44 12.11
N TRP A 247 -8.27 -2.66 11.84
CA TRP A 247 -8.19 -1.20 11.90
C TRP A 247 -8.31 -0.74 13.34
N GLN A 248 -7.19 -0.69 14.04
CA GLN A 248 -7.11 -0.01 15.32
C GLN A 248 -6.96 1.49 15.05
N THR A 249 -8.05 2.26 15.19
CA THR A 249 -8.04 3.70 14.88
C THR A 249 -7.17 4.52 15.83
N SER A 250 -6.82 3.96 16.98
CA SER A 250 -5.84 4.49 17.93
C SER A 250 -4.39 4.11 17.59
N HIS A 251 -4.17 3.17 16.67
CA HIS A 251 -2.83 2.66 16.37
C HIS A 251 -2.05 3.64 15.49
N PRO A 252 -0.73 3.84 15.72
CA PRO A 252 0.10 4.76 14.97
C PRO A 252 0.06 4.59 13.44
N TYR A 253 -0.06 3.36 12.94
CA TYR A 253 -0.24 3.13 11.49
C TYR A 253 -1.48 3.84 10.93
N TRP A 254 -2.59 3.89 11.67
CA TRP A 254 -3.81 4.60 11.24
C TRP A 254 -3.60 6.12 11.22
N ASP A 255 -2.86 6.65 12.20
CA ASP A 255 -2.43 8.05 12.21
C ASP A 255 -1.57 8.37 10.99
N GLY A 256 -0.67 7.47 10.59
CA GLY A 256 0.11 7.61 9.36
C GLY A 256 -0.73 7.60 8.10
N VAL A 257 -1.80 6.80 8.03
CA VAL A 257 -2.75 6.79 6.90
C VAL A 257 -3.51 8.12 6.81
N LYS A 258 -3.98 8.66 7.94
CA LYS A 258 -4.62 9.98 8.00
C LYS A 258 -3.66 11.08 7.58
N ALA A 259 -2.42 11.06 8.08
CA ALA A 259 -1.37 12.00 7.69
C ALA A 259 -1.06 11.91 6.20
N LEU A 260 -1.01 10.69 5.64
CA LEU A 260 -0.78 10.50 4.21
C LEU A 260 -1.92 11.12 3.38
N LYS A 261 -3.19 10.88 3.73
CA LYS A 261 -4.33 11.53 3.05
C LYS A 261 -4.28 13.05 3.20
N TYR A 262 -4.02 13.56 4.39
CA TYR A 262 -3.89 15.00 4.64
C TYR A 262 -2.81 15.65 3.76
N LEU A 263 -1.63 15.01 3.68
CA LEU A 263 -0.49 15.51 2.91
C LEU A 263 -0.67 15.33 1.40
N THR A 264 -1.59 14.48 0.92
CA THR A 264 -1.91 14.41 -0.52
C THR A 264 -2.67 15.64 -1.02
N GLY A 265 -3.42 16.31 -0.13
CA GLY A 265 -4.17 17.53 -0.45
C GLY A 265 -3.27 18.73 -0.73
N ASP A 266 -3.88 19.90 -0.88
CA ASP A 266 -3.17 21.17 -1.07
C ASP A 266 -2.91 21.89 0.27
N ASN A 267 -2.93 21.13 1.36
CA ASN A 267 -2.47 21.56 2.66
C ASN A 267 -0.95 21.83 2.60
N VAL A 268 -0.59 23.08 2.32
CA VAL A 268 0.78 23.56 2.24
C VAL A 268 1.07 24.38 3.50
N LYS A 269 2.03 23.93 4.31
CA LYS A 269 2.64 24.81 5.32
C LYS A 269 3.69 25.67 4.59
N PRO A 270 3.74 26.99 4.80
CA PRO A 270 4.85 27.78 4.30
C PRO A 270 6.19 27.17 4.75
N LYS A 271 7.20 27.22 3.88
CA LYS A 271 8.53 26.73 4.24
C LYS A 271 9.03 27.47 5.48
N GLY A 272 9.37 26.71 6.52
CA GLY A 272 9.82 27.24 7.80
C GLY A 272 11.26 27.75 7.73
N SER A 273 11.68 28.49 8.75
CA SER A 273 13.10 28.83 8.93
C SER A 273 13.88 27.69 9.61
N LYS A 274 13.15 26.78 10.27
CA LYS A 274 13.66 25.61 11.00
C LYS A 274 12.87 24.37 10.61
N PHE A 275 13.51 23.21 10.71
CA PHE A 275 12.88 21.91 10.39
C PHE A 275 11.58 21.68 11.19
N ASP A 276 11.61 21.91 12.51
CA ASP A 276 10.42 21.77 13.37
C ASP A 276 9.24 22.68 12.97
N GLU A 277 9.51 23.81 12.31
CA GLU A 277 8.49 24.72 11.80
C GLU A 277 7.80 24.17 10.55
N GLU A 278 8.34 23.15 9.89
CA GLU A 278 7.73 22.46 8.74
C GLU A 278 6.90 21.24 9.15
N SER A 279 7.06 20.79 10.40
CA SER A 279 6.28 19.71 10.99
C SER A 279 4.80 20.08 11.11
N ILE A 280 3.92 19.18 10.70
CA ILE A 280 2.48 19.25 10.87
C ILE A 280 2.10 18.33 12.05
N PRO A 281 1.63 18.90 13.16
CA PRO A 281 1.20 18.12 14.31
C PRO A 281 0.05 17.16 13.98
N ILE A 282 0.13 15.91 14.45
CA ILE A 282 -0.87 14.88 14.17
C ILE A 282 -2.28 15.24 14.69
N ASN A 283 -2.37 16.04 15.75
CA ASN A 283 -3.66 16.54 16.26
C ASN A 283 -4.34 17.54 15.30
N VAL A 284 -3.58 18.26 14.47
CA VAL A 284 -4.12 19.09 13.39
C VAL A 284 -4.71 18.20 12.30
N VAL A 285 -3.95 17.18 11.87
CA VAL A 285 -4.39 16.17 10.90
C VAL A 285 -5.68 15.47 11.36
N LYS A 286 -5.76 15.09 12.64
CA LYS A 286 -6.94 14.41 13.20
C LYS A 286 -8.20 15.28 13.28
N LYS A 287 -8.03 16.61 13.35
CA LYS A 287 -9.13 17.58 13.41
C LYS A 287 -9.63 18.00 12.03
N ASP A 288 -8.87 17.69 10.98
CA ASP A 288 -9.26 18.02 9.61
C ASP A 288 -10.55 17.30 9.23
N THR A 289 -11.58 18.06 8.86
CA THR A 289 -12.89 17.54 8.48
C THR A 289 -12.86 16.80 7.15
N ASP A 290 -11.85 17.09 6.32
CA ASP A 290 -11.62 16.40 5.05
C ASP A 290 -10.80 15.11 5.23
N SER A 291 -10.41 14.79 6.48
CA SER A 291 -9.72 13.55 6.83
C SER A 291 -10.66 12.33 6.85
N ILE A 292 -10.06 11.15 7.02
CA ILE A 292 -10.80 9.88 7.06
C ILE A 292 -11.70 9.84 8.31
N ASN A 293 -13.01 9.85 8.09
CA ASN A 293 -14.00 9.62 9.15
C ASN A 293 -14.01 8.13 9.53
N ASP A 294 -13.54 7.83 10.74
CA ASP A 294 -13.35 6.45 11.23
C ASP A 294 -14.65 5.64 11.26
N ASN A 295 -15.73 6.20 11.79
CA ASN A 295 -17.02 5.52 11.89
C ASN A 295 -17.60 5.22 10.51
N TYR A 296 -17.52 6.20 9.59
CA TYR A 296 -17.93 6.00 8.21
C TYR A 296 -17.08 4.91 7.54
N ALA A 297 -15.77 4.95 7.71
CA ALA A 297 -14.86 3.96 7.12
C ALA A 297 -15.16 2.55 7.61
N ILE A 298 -15.31 2.35 8.93
CA ILE A 298 -15.62 1.05 9.54
C ILE A 298 -16.98 0.53 9.07
N ASN A 299 -18.02 1.38 9.11
CA ASN A 299 -19.36 1.00 8.64
C ASN A 299 -19.37 0.65 7.15
N LYS A 300 -18.66 1.43 6.34
CA LYS A 300 -18.52 1.19 4.90
C LYS A 300 -17.81 -0.12 4.63
N ARG A 301 -16.69 -0.40 5.33
CA ARG A 301 -15.97 -1.66 5.26
C ARG A 301 -16.91 -2.82 5.57
N ASP A 302 -17.48 -2.87 6.77
CA ASP A 302 -18.31 -3.99 7.22
C ASP A 302 -19.47 -4.26 6.27
N LYS A 303 -20.19 -3.21 5.86
CA LYS A 303 -21.29 -3.32 4.91
C LYS A 303 -20.82 -3.86 3.56
N THR A 304 -19.74 -3.32 3.00
CA THR A 304 -19.22 -3.70 1.68
C THR A 304 -18.71 -5.14 1.67
N LEU A 305 -17.94 -5.55 2.69
CA LEU A 305 -17.42 -6.91 2.80
C LEU A 305 -18.58 -7.91 2.94
N GLN A 306 -19.59 -7.58 3.75
CA GLN A 306 -20.77 -8.44 3.89
C GLN A 306 -21.59 -8.51 2.60
N MET A 307 -21.72 -7.40 1.85
CA MET A 307 -22.34 -7.40 0.53
C MET A 307 -21.60 -8.33 -0.44
N LEU A 308 -20.28 -8.22 -0.52
CA LEU A 308 -19.45 -9.07 -1.39
C LEU A 308 -19.56 -10.54 -1.01
N LYS A 309 -19.51 -10.84 0.29
CA LYS A 309 -19.72 -12.18 0.82
C LYS A 309 -21.08 -12.73 0.38
N CYS A 310 -22.16 -11.97 0.56
CA CYS A 310 -23.49 -12.37 0.10
C CYS A 310 -23.53 -12.60 -1.42
N MET A 311 -22.88 -11.76 -2.22
CA MET A 311 -22.82 -11.91 -3.68
C MET A 311 -22.10 -13.20 -4.10
N VAL A 312 -20.98 -13.52 -3.46
CA VAL A 312 -20.17 -14.71 -3.75
C VAL A 312 -20.84 -15.98 -3.24
N ASP A 313 -21.36 -15.97 -2.02
CA ASP A 313 -21.93 -17.15 -1.36
C ASP A 313 -23.29 -17.56 -1.94
N ASN A 314 -24.08 -16.62 -2.44
CA ASN A 314 -25.37 -16.91 -3.07
C ASN A 314 -25.28 -17.15 -4.57
N GLU A 315 -24.07 -17.19 -5.14
CA GLU A 315 -23.83 -17.48 -6.56
C GLU A 315 -24.65 -16.60 -7.50
N VAL A 316 -24.68 -15.30 -7.19
CA VAL A 316 -25.59 -14.34 -7.82
C VAL A 316 -25.48 -14.34 -9.34
N LEU A 317 -24.26 -14.45 -9.88
CA LEU A 317 -24.04 -14.36 -11.32
C LEU A 317 -24.64 -15.56 -12.07
N ILE A 318 -24.65 -16.74 -11.44
CA ILE A 318 -25.32 -17.94 -11.98
C ILE A 318 -26.84 -17.75 -11.90
N ARG A 319 -27.36 -17.28 -10.76
CA ARG A 319 -28.81 -17.05 -10.59
C ARG A 319 -29.37 -16.00 -11.53
N MET A 320 -28.60 -14.97 -11.88
CA MET A 320 -28.99 -13.95 -12.88
C MET A 320 -29.32 -14.54 -14.26
N LYS A 321 -28.69 -15.67 -14.63
CA LYS A 321 -28.98 -16.41 -15.87
C LYS A 321 -30.36 -17.09 -15.81
N ALA A 322 -30.72 -17.64 -14.64
CA ALA A 322 -31.93 -18.45 -14.46
C ALA A 322 -33.17 -17.62 -14.09
N GLU A 323 -33.00 -16.47 -13.43
CA GLU A 323 -34.08 -15.75 -12.77
C GLU A 323 -34.16 -14.27 -13.21
N PRO A 324 -35.04 -13.91 -14.17
CA PRO A 324 -35.14 -12.53 -14.67
C PRO A 324 -35.48 -11.48 -13.60
N PHE A 325 -36.09 -11.88 -12.47
CA PHE A 325 -36.39 -10.99 -11.35
C PHE A 325 -35.16 -10.59 -10.54
N VAL A 326 -34.07 -11.36 -10.60
CA VAL A 326 -32.77 -11.03 -9.98
C VAL A 326 -32.23 -9.70 -10.52
N ASN A 327 -32.60 -9.33 -11.75
CA ASN A 327 -32.29 -8.01 -12.33
C ASN A 327 -32.87 -6.83 -11.53
N ARG A 328 -34.03 -7.01 -10.90
CA ARG A 328 -34.66 -5.99 -10.03
C ARG A 328 -34.00 -5.91 -8.66
N VAL A 329 -33.46 -7.04 -8.19
CA VAL A 329 -32.84 -7.24 -6.87
C VAL A 329 -31.41 -6.70 -6.86
N TRP A 330 -30.61 -6.99 -7.90
CA TRP A 330 -29.17 -6.65 -7.95
C TRP A 330 -28.86 -5.42 -8.83
N GLY A 331 -29.87 -4.88 -9.50
CA GLY A 331 -29.78 -3.65 -10.28
C GLY A 331 -29.44 -3.88 -11.76
N LYS A 332 -29.93 -2.95 -12.60
CA LYS A 332 -29.70 -2.97 -14.07
C LYS A 332 -28.23 -2.78 -14.46
N GLY A 333 -27.42 -2.20 -13.58
CA GLY A 333 -26.00 -1.95 -13.84
C GLY A 333 -25.18 -3.23 -13.93
N LEU A 334 -25.21 -4.07 -12.89
CA LEU A 334 -24.49 -5.35 -12.86
C LEU A 334 -24.90 -6.26 -14.02
N THR A 335 -26.21 -6.38 -14.28
CA THR A 335 -26.76 -7.19 -15.37
C THR A 335 -26.26 -6.74 -16.74
N THR A 336 -26.22 -5.43 -16.98
CA THR A 336 -25.69 -4.85 -18.22
C THR A 336 -24.21 -5.17 -18.39
N MET A 337 -23.43 -5.06 -17.32
CA MET A 337 -22.00 -5.36 -17.33
C MET A 337 -21.72 -6.85 -17.58
N VAL A 338 -22.42 -7.76 -16.89
CA VAL A 338 -22.32 -9.22 -17.12
C VAL A 338 -22.71 -9.57 -18.56
N SER A 339 -23.81 -8.99 -19.08
CA SER A 339 -24.25 -9.21 -20.46
C SER A 339 -23.23 -8.71 -21.48
N HIS A 340 -22.55 -7.60 -21.18
CA HIS A 340 -21.49 -7.07 -22.02
C HIS A 340 -20.29 -8.03 -22.06
N PHE A 341 -19.80 -8.50 -20.92
CA PHE A 341 -18.70 -9.47 -20.89
C PHE A 341 -19.07 -10.80 -21.55
N TRP A 342 -20.31 -11.25 -21.36
CA TRP A 342 -20.82 -12.42 -22.07
C TRP A 342 -20.82 -12.22 -23.60
N SER A 343 -21.20 -11.04 -24.09
CA SER A 343 -21.12 -10.76 -25.54
C SER A 343 -19.68 -10.83 -26.07
N ILE A 344 -18.70 -10.39 -25.29
CA ILE A 344 -17.28 -10.50 -25.64
C ILE A 344 -16.85 -11.98 -25.67
N ALA A 345 -17.22 -12.74 -24.63
CA ALA A 345 -16.92 -14.18 -24.58
C ALA A 345 -17.58 -14.94 -25.73
N LYS A 346 -18.82 -14.60 -26.10
CA LYS A 346 -19.54 -15.20 -27.23
C LYS A 346 -18.91 -14.88 -28.57
N GLU A 347 -18.38 -13.67 -28.76
CA GLU A 347 -17.67 -13.29 -29.98
C GLU A 347 -16.34 -14.03 -30.12
N GLN A 348 -15.61 -14.25 -29.02
CA GLN A 348 -14.30 -14.91 -29.06
C GLN A 348 -14.37 -16.45 -29.01
N GLU A 349 -15.32 -17.01 -28.25
CA GLU A 349 -15.53 -18.45 -28.11
C GLU A 349 -17.04 -18.82 -28.15
N PRO A 350 -17.68 -18.81 -29.33
CA PRO A 350 -19.12 -19.04 -29.46
C PRO A 350 -19.61 -20.33 -28.80
N ASN A 351 -18.86 -21.43 -29.01
CA ASN A 351 -19.22 -22.78 -28.56
C ASN A 351 -19.13 -22.97 -27.03
N ASN A 352 -18.31 -22.17 -26.34
CA ASN A 352 -18.09 -22.29 -24.89
C ASN A 352 -18.84 -21.21 -24.09
N SER A 353 -19.34 -20.17 -24.77
CA SER A 353 -19.95 -18.99 -24.14
C SER A 353 -21.18 -19.27 -23.26
N ALA A 354 -21.83 -20.43 -23.42
CA ALA A 354 -22.95 -20.85 -22.58
C ALA A 354 -22.56 -21.06 -21.11
N ASN A 355 -21.30 -21.44 -20.86
CA ASN A 355 -20.73 -21.70 -19.53
C ASN A 355 -20.09 -20.45 -18.89
N PHE A 356 -20.18 -19.29 -19.57
CA PHE A 356 -19.52 -18.07 -19.10
C PHE A 356 -19.99 -17.61 -17.70
N PRO A 357 -21.31 -17.61 -17.36
CA PRO A 357 -21.75 -17.20 -16.03
C PRO A 357 -21.17 -18.06 -14.90
N GLU A 358 -21.07 -19.38 -15.11
CA GLU A 358 -20.48 -20.33 -14.18
C GLU A 358 -18.98 -20.05 -14.02
N LYS A 359 -18.24 -19.90 -15.12
CA LYS A 359 -16.82 -19.52 -15.10
C LYS A 359 -16.58 -18.18 -14.42
N LEU A 360 -17.43 -17.19 -14.68
CA LEU A 360 -17.36 -15.87 -14.08
C LEU A 360 -17.58 -15.93 -12.57
N GLN A 361 -18.57 -16.71 -12.11
CA GLN A 361 -18.83 -16.92 -10.69
C GLN A 361 -17.68 -17.65 -9.98
N ASP A 362 -17.07 -18.64 -10.62
CA ASP A 362 -15.91 -19.35 -10.10
C ASP A 362 -14.71 -18.39 -9.95
N GLN A 363 -14.44 -17.57 -10.97
CA GLN A 363 -13.37 -16.57 -10.91
C GLN A 363 -13.65 -15.49 -9.85
N LEU A 364 -14.90 -15.06 -9.69
CA LEU A 364 -15.33 -14.16 -8.62
C LEU A 364 -15.03 -14.76 -7.24
N ARG A 365 -15.36 -16.05 -7.05
CA ARG A 365 -15.09 -16.78 -5.80
C ARG A 365 -13.58 -16.90 -5.55
N ARG A 366 -12.78 -17.25 -6.56
CA ARG A 366 -11.32 -17.37 -6.45
C ARG A 366 -10.66 -16.05 -6.09
N TRP A 367 -11.05 -14.96 -6.75
CA TRP A 367 -10.54 -13.63 -6.42
C TRP A 367 -10.93 -13.19 -5.01
N TRP A 368 -12.16 -13.49 -4.57
CA TRP A 368 -12.64 -13.07 -3.26
C TRP A 368 -12.06 -13.91 -2.12
N LYS A 369 -12.25 -15.24 -2.16
CA LYS A 369 -11.90 -16.18 -1.08
C LYS A 369 -10.49 -16.76 -1.20
N GLY A 370 -9.95 -16.83 -2.41
CA GLY A 370 -8.72 -17.56 -2.71
C GLY A 370 -8.97 -18.95 -3.28
N GLU A 371 -7.88 -19.68 -3.57
CA GLU A 371 -7.90 -21.05 -4.08
C GLU A 371 -6.67 -21.82 -3.57
N GLY A 372 -6.91 -22.93 -2.85
CA GLY A 372 -5.84 -23.67 -2.19
C GLY A 372 -5.06 -22.78 -1.21
N ASP A 373 -3.73 -22.72 -1.38
CA ASP A 373 -2.86 -21.88 -0.56
C ASP A 373 -2.84 -20.40 -1.00
N LYS A 374 -3.46 -20.07 -2.15
CA LYS A 374 -3.52 -18.71 -2.65
C LYS A 374 -4.64 -17.95 -1.96
N ARG A 375 -4.28 -16.79 -1.41
CA ARG A 375 -5.17 -15.90 -0.67
C ARG A 375 -6.05 -15.09 -1.61
N GLY A 376 -7.30 -14.87 -1.22
CA GLY A 376 -8.22 -13.95 -1.90
C GLY A 376 -8.22 -12.54 -1.29
N LEU A 377 -8.90 -11.62 -1.96
CA LEU A 377 -9.06 -10.22 -1.57
C LEU A 377 -9.73 -10.05 -0.20
N GLU A 378 -10.59 -10.97 0.22
CA GLU A 378 -11.20 -10.95 1.56
C GLU A 378 -10.12 -10.85 2.65
N SER A 379 -9.01 -11.57 2.46
CA SER A 379 -7.91 -11.59 3.44
C SER A 379 -7.13 -10.28 3.56
N VAL A 380 -7.30 -9.36 2.62
CA VAL A 380 -6.65 -8.04 2.65
C VAL A 380 -7.30 -7.13 3.67
N PHE A 381 -8.58 -7.35 4.00
CA PHE A 381 -9.35 -6.49 4.89
C PHE A 381 -9.48 -7.10 6.28
N PRO A 382 -9.59 -6.29 7.35
CA PRO A 382 -10.03 -6.77 8.65
C PRO A 382 -11.32 -7.60 8.55
N HIS A 383 -11.47 -8.57 9.45
CA HIS A 383 -12.77 -9.18 9.65
C HIS A 383 -13.80 -8.11 10.04
N PRO A 384 -15.03 -8.16 9.48
CA PRO A 384 -16.08 -7.24 9.86
C PRO A 384 -16.31 -7.28 11.38
N ALA A 385 -16.35 -6.11 12.03
CA ALA A 385 -16.65 -6.02 13.46
C ALA A 385 -18.15 -6.28 13.72
N SER A 386 -18.97 -6.00 12.71
CA SER A 386 -20.40 -6.27 12.66
C SER A 386 -20.75 -7.08 11.42
N SER A 387 -21.84 -7.84 11.48
CA SER A 387 -22.43 -8.53 10.32
C SER A 387 -23.74 -7.85 9.95
N PRO A 388 -23.71 -6.66 9.31
CA PRO A 388 -24.92 -5.92 8.99
C PRO A 388 -25.81 -6.75 8.07
N ARG A 389 -27.12 -6.74 8.32
CA ARG A 389 -28.07 -7.43 7.44
C ARG A 389 -28.06 -6.73 6.08
N ILE A 390 -27.72 -7.48 5.04
CA ILE A 390 -27.70 -6.96 3.66
C ILE A 390 -29.03 -7.24 2.99
N SER A 391 -29.60 -6.19 2.41
CA SER A 391 -30.80 -6.24 1.58
C SER A 391 -30.44 -6.15 0.09
N PRO A 392 -31.29 -6.66 -0.81
CA PRO A 392 -31.17 -6.39 -2.24
C PRO A 392 -30.98 -4.92 -2.62
N SER A 393 -31.67 -4.01 -1.93
CA SER A 393 -31.57 -2.56 -2.18
C SER A 393 -30.16 -2.02 -1.94
N ASP A 394 -29.38 -2.64 -1.07
CA ASP A 394 -28.00 -2.25 -0.82
C ASP A 394 -27.12 -2.45 -2.07
N PHE A 395 -27.36 -3.48 -2.88
CA PHE A 395 -26.63 -3.65 -4.14
C PHE A 395 -27.07 -2.66 -5.22
N ARG A 396 -28.38 -2.41 -5.29
CA ARG A 396 -28.96 -1.54 -6.31
C ARG A 396 -28.61 -0.07 -6.12
N ILE A 397 -28.63 0.40 -4.87
CA ILE A 397 -28.36 1.81 -4.51
C ILE A 397 -26.89 1.98 -4.15
N GLY A 398 -26.28 0.94 -3.56
CA GLY A 398 -24.94 0.99 -2.99
C GLY A 398 -23.81 0.96 -4.01
N ILE A 399 -24.04 0.51 -5.24
CA ILE A 399 -22.97 0.34 -6.24
C ILE A 399 -23.32 1.10 -7.52
N THR A 400 -22.43 2.02 -7.90
CA THR A 400 -22.51 2.72 -9.18
C THR A 400 -21.80 1.89 -10.23
N TRP A 401 -22.53 0.98 -10.85
CA TRP A 401 -22.01 0.19 -11.97
C TRP A 401 -21.81 1.09 -13.20
N PRO A 402 -20.73 0.87 -13.98
CA PRO A 402 -20.53 1.61 -15.22
C PRO A 402 -21.64 1.27 -16.23
N SER A 403 -22.34 2.29 -16.73
CA SER A 403 -23.41 2.15 -17.73
C SER A 403 -22.89 2.13 -19.17
N ASP A 404 -21.70 2.68 -19.41
CA ASP A 404 -21.22 2.98 -20.76
C ASP A 404 -20.34 1.85 -21.29
N LYS A 405 -20.93 1.04 -22.18
CA LYS A 405 -20.22 0.01 -22.98
C LYS A 405 -19.04 0.56 -23.79
N LYS A 406 -18.98 1.88 -23.98
CA LYS A 406 -17.96 2.57 -24.80
C LYS A 406 -16.56 2.58 -24.17
N ASN A 407 -16.45 2.32 -22.87
CA ASN A 407 -15.18 2.39 -22.14
C ASN A 407 -14.47 1.02 -21.98
N LEU A 408 -15.04 -0.06 -22.51
CA LEU A 408 -14.49 -1.41 -22.43
C LEU A 408 -14.15 -1.89 -23.84
N ASP A 409 -12.89 -1.77 -24.23
CA ASP A 409 -12.42 -2.19 -25.55
C ASP A 409 -12.30 -3.73 -25.59
N LYS A 410 -13.11 -4.35 -26.45
CA LYS A 410 -13.20 -5.81 -26.59
C LYS A 410 -11.86 -6.46 -26.93
N ASN A 411 -10.96 -5.75 -27.60
CA ASN A 411 -9.63 -6.25 -27.96
C ASN A 411 -8.70 -6.52 -26.77
N GLN A 412 -9.14 -6.16 -25.55
CA GLN A 412 -8.36 -6.25 -24.32
C GLN A 412 -8.70 -7.51 -23.50
N PHE A 413 -9.78 -8.17 -23.88
CA PHE A 413 -10.21 -9.47 -23.36
C PHE A 413 -9.70 -10.61 -24.25
N LYS A 414 -8.57 -10.42 -24.95
CA LYS A 414 -7.94 -11.48 -25.74
C LYS A 414 -7.51 -12.62 -24.81
N GLY A 415 -7.88 -13.83 -25.18
CA GLY A 415 -7.58 -15.04 -24.43
C GLY A 415 -8.78 -15.98 -24.43
N GLY A 416 -8.66 -17.08 -23.71
CA GLY A 416 -9.77 -18.03 -23.60
C GLY A 416 -10.87 -17.53 -22.67
N ILE A 417 -12.01 -18.24 -22.65
CA ILE A 417 -13.16 -17.92 -21.78
C ILE A 417 -12.79 -17.71 -20.31
N ASP A 418 -11.80 -18.46 -19.80
CA ASP A 418 -11.29 -18.33 -18.43
C ASP A 418 -10.58 -16.99 -18.19
N THR A 419 -9.81 -16.49 -19.17
CA THR A 419 -9.17 -15.16 -19.10
C THR A 419 -10.21 -14.06 -19.09
N ILE A 420 -11.23 -14.16 -19.94
CA ILE A 420 -12.33 -13.20 -20.01
C ILE A 420 -13.07 -13.18 -18.66
N ALA A 421 -13.45 -14.35 -18.16
CA ALA A 421 -14.12 -14.50 -16.88
C ALA A 421 -13.29 -13.93 -15.71
N SER A 422 -11.98 -14.18 -15.69
CA SER A 422 -11.10 -13.69 -14.62
C SER A 422 -11.02 -12.17 -14.59
N LYS A 423 -10.80 -11.52 -15.75
CA LYS A 423 -10.78 -10.06 -15.86
C LYS A 423 -12.14 -9.44 -15.52
N SER A 424 -13.22 -10.03 -16.03
CA SER A 424 -14.58 -9.59 -15.72
C SER A 424 -14.91 -9.68 -14.23
N ALA A 425 -14.46 -10.75 -13.55
CA ALA A 425 -14.59 -10.90 -12.10
C ALA A 425 -13.84 -9.82 -11.34
N SER A 426 -12.59 -9.50 -11.74
CA SER A 426 -11.82 -8.41 -11.13
C SER A 426 -12.53 -7.06 -11.25
N ILE A 427 -13.11 -6.78 -12.42
CA ILE A 427 -13.86 -5.54 -12.67
C ILE A 427 -15.13 -5.48 -11.80
N ILE A 428 -15.90 -6.57 -11.73
CA ILE A 428 -17.09 -6.65 -10.86
C ILE A 428 -16.71 -6.40 -9.41
N LEU A 429 -15.66 -7.06 -8.90
CA LEU A 429 -15.19 -6.90 -7.53
C LEU A 429 -14.69 -5.48 -7.26
N TYR A 430 -13.97 -4.88 -8.20
CA TYR A 430 -13.48 -3.51 -8.07
C TYR A 430 -14.64 -2.51 -7.86
N TRP A 431 -15.67 -2.59 -8.69
CA TRP A 431 -16.84 -1.71 -8.56
C TRP A 431 -17.66 -2.00 -7.31
N ALA A 432 -17.82 -3.28 -6.97
CA ALA A 432 -18.55 -3.68 -5.77
C ALA A 432 -17.84 -3.28 -4.47
N LEU A 433 -16.49 -3.34 -4.43
CA LEU A 433 -15.69 -2.84 -3.32
C LEU A 433 -15.79 -1.32 -3.15
N ARG A 434 -15.79 -0.56 -4.26
CA ARG A 434 -15.76 0.91 -4.20
C ARG A 434 -17.09 1.59 -3.93
N GLY A 435 -18.24 0.91 -4.07
CA GLY A 435 -19.59 1.51 -3.95
C GLY A 435 -19.69 2.53 -2.79
N THR A 436 -20.18 3.76 -2.92
CA THR A 436 -21.46 4.30 -3.41
C THR A 436 -21.30 5.55 -4.28
N LYS A 437 -22.38 5.90 -4.99
CA LYS A 437 -22.72 7.25 -5.44
C LYS A 437 -22.44 8.26 -4.32
N GLU A 438 -21.61 9.26 -4.57
CA GLU A 438 -21.59 10.44 -3.72
C GLU A 438 -23.01 10.98 -3.64
N GLY A 439 -23.49 11.27 -2.43
CA GLY A 439 -24.78 11.94 -2.26
C GLY A 439 -24.76 13.23 -3.08
N GLY A 440 -25.76 13.37 -3.95
CA GLY A 440 -26.23 14.69 -4.36
C GLY A 440 -27.00 15.35 -3.23
#